data_AF-A0A485MKI7-F1
#
_entry.id   AF-A0A485MKI7-F1
#
_cell.length_a   1.000
_cell.length_b   1.000
_cell.length_c   1.000
_cell.angle_alpha   90.00
_cell.angle_beta   90.00
_cell.angle_gamma   90.00
#
_symmetry.space_group_name_H-M   'P 1'
#
loop_
_entity.id
_entity.type
_entity.pdbx_description
1 polymer ?
#
loop_
_entity_poly.entity_id
_entity_poly.type
_entity_poly.pdbx_seq_one_letter_code
_entity_poly.pdbx_strand_id
1 'polypeptide(L)' 'QTEHERWIVNVMRNAGLAAKTDSKLGHVVIGKNAASRYQQVIKKTKNLSFKSQRFWL' A
#
# COMPACT_ATOMS: atom_id res chain seq x y z
N GLN A 1 -0.74 2.19 -22.99
CA GLN A 1 0.11 2.27 -21.78
C GLN A 1 1.56 2.16 -22.23
N THR A 2 2.31 3.25 -22.08
CA THR A 2 3.67 3.38 -22.62
C THR A 2 4.67 2.67 -21.72
N GLU A 3 5.81 2.27 -22.28
CA GLU A 3 6.90 1.61 -21.54
C GLU A 3 7.38 2.46 -20.35
N HIS A 4 7.41 3.78 -20.52
CA HIS A 4 7.79 4.74 -19.49
C HIS A 4 6.88 4.70 -18.26
N GLU A 5 5.55 4.61 -18.44
CA GLU A 5 4.61 4.49 -17.32
C GLU A 5 4.85 3.20 -16.51
N ARG A 6 5.17 2.10 -17.20
CA ARG A 6 5.50 0.83 -16.55
C ARG A 6 6.81 0.91 -15.78
N TRP A 7 7.83 1.56 -16.36
CA TRP A 7 9.12 1.75 -15.71
C TRP A 7 8.97 2.58 -14.43
N ILE A 8 8.23 3.69 -14.48
CA ILE A 8 7.98 4.55 -13.32
C ILE A 8 7.24 3.79 -12.21
N VAL A 9 6.20 3.03 -12.54
CA VAL A 9 5.47 2.22 -11.54
C VAL A 9 6.37 1.15 -10.92
N ASN A 10 7.25 0.52 -11.72
CA ASN A 10 8.15 -0.50 -11.23
C ASN A 10 9.18 0.07 -10.24
N VAL A 11 9.76 1.24 -10.54
CA VAL A 11 10.69 1.94 -9.64
C VAL A 11 10.01 2.31 -8.32
N MET A 12 8.79 2.86 -8.39
CA MET A 12 8.06 3.25 -7.19
C MET A 12 7.63 2.06 -6.33
N ARG A 13 7.22 0.95 -6.97
CA ARG A 13 6.90 -0.30 -6.26
C ARG A 13 8.14 -0.87 -5.57
N ASN A 14 9.30 -0.80 -6.22
CA ASN A 14 10.58 -1.22 -5.61
C ASN A 14 10.98 -0.34 -4.42
N ALA A 15 10.63 0.95 -4.45
CA ALA A 15 10.80 1.87 -3.32
C ALA A 15 9.77 1.68 -2.18
N GLY A 16 8.89 0.68 -2.27
CA GLY A 16 7.84 0.42 -1.27
C GLY A 16 6.68 1.40 -1.30
N LEU A 17 6.55 2.19 -2.36
CA LEU A 17 5.46 3.14 -2.57
C LEU A 17 4.34 2.47 -3.37
N ALA A 18 3.09 2.72 -2.97
CA ALA A 18 1.93 2.25 -3.71
C ALA A 18 1.69 3.14 -4.93
N ALA A 19 2.17 2.74 -6.10
CA ALA A 19 1.95 3.43 -7.37
C ALA A 19 0.95 2.69 -8.27
N LYS A 20 0.07 3.43 -8.94
CA LYS A 20 -0.90 2.94 -9.91
C LYS A 20 -0.84 3.79 -11.19
N THR A 21 -0.97 3.17 -12.35
CA THR A 21 -1.09 3.91 -13.62
C THR A 21 -2.54 4.26 -13.89
N ASP A 22 -2.83 5.52 -14.19
CA ASP A 22 -4.13 5.98 -14.68
C ASP A 22 -4.08 6.09 -16.20
N SER A 23 -4.30 4.96 -16.89
CA SER A 23 -4.20 4.86 -18.35
C SER A 23 -5.21 5.73 -19.11
N LYS A 24 -6.22 6.31 -18.43
CA LYS A 24 -7.21 7.21 -19.02
C LYS A 24 -6.71 8.65 -19.15
N LEU A 25 -5.80 9.06 -18.28
CA LEU A 25 -5.23 10.41 -18.26
C LEU A 25 -3.75 10.42 -18.66
N GLY A 26 -3.12 9.25 -18.82
CA GLY A 26 -1.69 9.13 -19.16
C GLY A 26 -0.76 9.54 -18.00
N HIS A 27 -1.28 9.51 -16.77
CA HIS A 27 -0.58 9.97 -15.57
C HIS A 27 -0.38 8.80 -14.61
N VAL A 28 0.71 8.83 -13.84
CA VAL A 28 0.98 7.85 -12.76
C VAL A 28 0.58 8.47 -11.42
N VAL A 29 -0.34 7.82 -10.70
CA VAL A 29 -0.74 8.21 -9.36
C VAL A 29 0.11 7.45 -8.36
N ILE A 30 0.97 8.18 -7.64
CA ILE A 30 1.78 7.63 -6.55
C ILE A 30 1.05 7.96 -5.24
N GLY A 31 0.52 6.94 -4.59
CA GLY A 31 -0.11 7.08 -3.29
C GLY A 31 0.93 7.52 -2.28
N LYS A 32 0.71 8.68 -1.65
CA LYS A 32 1.47 9.05 -0.45
C LYS A 32 1.24 7.98 0.60
N ASN A 33 2.30 7.32 1.06
CA ASN A 33 2.30 6.39 2.19
C ASN A 33 2.08 7.14 3.53
N ALA A 34 1.10 8.05 3.58
CA ALA A 34 0.57 8.55 4.83
C ALA A 34 -0.39 7.49 5.35
N ALA A 35 0.14 6.39 5.90
CA ALA A 35 -0.67 5.48 6.68
C ALA A 35 -1.32 6.32 7.77
N SER A 36 -2.63 6.55 7.66
CA SER A 36 -3.37 7.31 8.66
C SER A 36 -3.12 6.67 10.02
N ARG A 37 -2.88 7.47 11.07
CA ARG A 37 -2.58 6.98 12.42
C ARG A 37 -3.59 5.93 12.88
N TYR A 38 -4.87 6.10 12.51
CA TYR A 38 -5.93 5.12 12.72
C TYR A 38 -5.69 3.78 12.01
N GLN A 39 -5.27 3.82 10.75
CA GLN A 39 -4.99 2.61 9.96
C GLN A 39 -3.79 1.83 10.53
N GLN A 40 -2.84 2.52 11.14
CA GLN A 40 -1.72 1.91 11.86
C GLN A 40 -2.18 1.21 13.16
N VAL A 41 -3.05 1.86 13.95
CA VAL A 41 -3.64 1.26 15.16
C VAL A 41 -4.45 0.01 14.80
N ILE A 42 -5.33 0.08 13.80
CA ILE A 42 -6.15 -1.06 13.37
C ILE A 42 -5.28 -2.25 12.97
N LYS A 43 -4.20 -2.03 12.21
CA LYS A 43 -3.25 -3.09 11.85
C LYS A 43 -2.59 -3.74 13.09
N LYS A 44 -2.14 -2.93 14.06
CA LYS A 44 -1.51 -3.43 15.29
C LYS A 44 -2.50 -4.23 16.14
N THR A 45 -3.73 -3.72 16.30
CA THR A 45 -4.76 -4.38 17.12
C THR A 45 -5.22 -5.69 16.49
N LYS A 46 -5.35 -5.79 15.15
CA LYS A 46 -5.72 -7.06 14.48
C LYS A 46 -4.77 -8.21 14.81
N ASN A 47 -3.45 -7.96 14.82
CA ASN A 47 -2.46 -8.98 15.14
C ASN A 47 -2.55 -9.43 16.61
N LEU A 48 -2.83 -8.49 17.52
CA LEU A 48 -3.03 -8.78 18.94
C LEU A 48 -4.31 -9.58 19.17
N SER A 49 -5.42 -9.22 18.53
CA SER A 49 -6.70 -9.93 18.63
C SER A 49 -6.59 -11.38 18.18
N PHE A 50 -5.84 -11.66 17.11
CA PHE A 50 -5.63 -13.04 16.66
C PHE A 50 -4.81 -13.86 17.67
N LYS A 51 -3.78 -13.26 18.28
CA LYS A 51 -2.95 -13.92 19.30
C LYS A 51 -3.74 -14.18 20.59
N SER A 52 -4.56 -13.23 21.04
CA SER A 52 -5.38 -13.41 22.24
C SER A 52 -6.46 -14.48 22.05
N GLN A 53 -7.04 -14.55 20.85
CA GLN A 53 -8.05 -15.55 20.52
C GLN A 53 -7.45 -16.97 20.42
N ARG A 54 -6.21 -17.10 19.94
CA ARG A 54 -5.46 -18.36 19.94
C ARG A 54 -4.96 -18.77 21.33
N PHE A 55 -4.77 -17.83 22.26
CA PHE A 55 -4.35 -18.15 23.63
C PHE A 55 -5.50 -18.74 24.47
N TRP A 56 -6.75 -18.45 24.11
CA TRP A 56 -7.94 -18.88 24.84
C TRP A 56 -8.62 -20.15 24.28
N LEU A 57 -8.11 -20.69 23.18
CA LEU A 57 -8.51 -21.98 22.59
C LEU A 57 -7.43 -23.02 22.87
#